data_AF-A0A0D6AHN2-F1
#
_entry.id   AF-A0A0D6AHN2-F1
#
_cell.length_a   1.000
_cell.length_b   1.000
_cell.length_c   1.000
_cell.angle_alpha   90.00
_cell.angle_beta   90.00
_cell.angle_gamma   90.00
#
_symmetry.space_group_name_H-M   'P 1'
#
loop_
_entity.id
_entity.type
_entity.pdbx_description
1 polymer ?
#
loop_
_entity_poly.entity_id
_entity_poly.type
_entity_poly.pdbx_seq_one_letter_code
_entity_poly.pdbx_strand_id
1 'polypeptide(L)'
;MITTLLLTELDNELSKRDIKLDPDGYFIIYINRKDELICADHYTNAINDQGLAVDPDTGEVIACKGNSKPRIPTQTFIGRTAKEICVNLLEKTQSSPLSMLDHAAYLGREFMRAEWALKTGEEYIQD
;
A
#
# COMPACT_ATOMS: atom_id res chain seq x y z
N MET A 1 -20.62 -13.79 -21.96
CA MET A 1 -19.26 -14.01 -21.45
C MET A 1 -18.30 -13.16 -22.27
N ILE A 2 -18.29 -11.85 -22.03
CA ILE A 2 -17.13 -11.03 -22.42
C ILE A 2 -16.05 -11.48 -21.44
N THR A 3 -15.03 -12.11 -21.99
CA THR A 3 -14.15 -13.07 -21.35
C THR A 3 -13.36 -12.46 -20.20
N THR A 4 -13.40 -13.07 -19.01
CA THR A 4 -12.57 -12.71 -17.84
C THR A 4 -11.08 -12.56 -18.18
N LEU A 5 -10.61 -13.32 -19.17
CA LEU A 5 -9.24 -13.22 -19.71
C LEU A 5 -8.94 -11.82 -20.28
N LEU A 6 -9.87 -11.23 -21.04
CA LEU A 6 -9.70 -9.90 -21.65
C LEU A 6 -9.69 -8.78 -20.60
N LEU A 7 -10.47 -8.94 -19.52
CA LEU A 7 -10.49 -7.96 -18.42
C LEU A 7 -9.19 -8.00 -17.61
N THR A 8 -8.67 -9.21 -17.35
CA THR A 8 -7.38 -9.38 -16.65
C THR A 8 -6.23 -8.80 -17.48
N GLU A 9 -6.22 -9.02 -18.80
CA GLU A 9 -5.22 -8.42 -19.70
C GLU A 9 -5.31 -6.89 -19.71
N LEU A 10 -6.52 -6.32 -19.74
CA LEU A 10 -6.73 -4.88 -19.64
C LEU A 10 -6.18 -4.31 -18.33
N ASP A 11 -6.50 -4.93 -17.19
CA ASP A 11 -6.02 -4.48 -15.88
C ASP A 11 -4.48 -4.59 -15.79
N ASN A 12 -3.88 -5.67 -16.30
CA ASN A 12 -2.42 -5.84 -16.35
C ASN A 12 -1.74 -4.76 -17.20
N GLU A 13 -2.32 -4.35 -18.33
CA GLU A 13 -1.77 -3.24 -19.13
C GLU A 13 -1.94 -1.89 -18.42
N LEU A 14 -3.08 -1.65 -17.76
CA LEU A 14 -3.31 -0.44 -16.98
C LEU A 14 -2.33 -0.32 -15.79
N SER A 15 -1.85 -1.43 -15.26
CA SER A 15 -0.93 -1.49 -14.12
C SER A 15 0.50 -1.07 -14.50
N LYS A 16 0.83 -1.04 -15.79
CA LYS A 16 2.12 -0.55 -16.31
C LYS A 16 2.17 0.98 -16.47
N ARG A 17 1.07 1.68 -16.19
CA ARG A 17 1.00 3.14 -16.33
C ARG A 17 1.97 3.83 -15.38
N ASP A 18 2.43 5.01 -15.77
CA ASP A 18 3.19 5.87 -14.88
C ASP A 18 2.28 6.41 -13.77
N ILE A 19 2.73 6.32 -12.52
CA ILE A 19 2.03 6.82 -11.34
C ILE A 19 3.00 7.73 -10.59
N LYS A 20 2.60 8.98 -10.39
CA LYS A 20 3.37 9.92 -9.57
C LYS A 20 3.29 9.50 -8.12
N LEU A 21 4.41 9.55 -7.39
CA LEU A 21 4.43 9.32 -5.95
C LEU A 21 3.56 10.33 -5.23
N ASP A 22 2.77 9.87 -4.27
CA ASP A 22 2.03 10.75 -3.36
C ASP A 22 3.05 11.47 -2.44
N PRO A 23 3.03 12.80 -2.35
CA PRO A 23 3.93 13.55 -1.47
C PRO A 23 4.00 13.03 -0.03
N ASP A 24 2.89 12.52 0.51
CA ASP A 24 2.81 12.09 1.90
C ASP A 24 3.44 10.70 2.13
N GLY A 25 3.64 9.92 1.07
CA GLY A 25 4.32 8.63 1.15
C GLY A 25 3.76 7.56 0.22
N TYR A 26 3.96 6.31 0.60
CA TYR A 26 3.44 5.14 -0.09
C TYR A 26 3.04 4.05 0.90
N PHE A 27 2.26 3.08 0.44
CA PHE A 27 1.74 1.99 1.26
C PHE A 27 2.19 0.63 0.74
N ILE A 28 2.55 -0.25 1.66
CA ILE A 28 2.68 -1.69 1.41
C ILE A 28 1.49 -2.37 2.06
N ILE A 29 0.75 -3.14 1.28
CA ILE A 29 -0.47 -3.82 1.71
C ILE A 29 -0.18 -5.31 1.82
N TYR A 30 -0.66 -5.93 2.90
CA TYR A 30 -0.58 -7.36 3.10
C TYR A 30 -1.77 -7.86 3.92
N ILE A 31 -1.96 -9.18 3.90
CA ILE A 31 -3.01 -9.84 4.68
C ILE A 31 -2.40 -10.66 5.81
N ASN A 32 -2.87 -10.46 7.03
CA ASN A 32 -2.60 -11.34 8.15
C ASN A 32 -3.74 -12.36 8.25
N ARG A 33 -3.50 -13.57 7.72
CA ARG A 33 -4.51 -14.64 7.72
C ARG A 33 -4.82 -15.21 9.09
N LYS A 34 -3.87 -15.16 10.02
CA LYS A 34 -4.08 -15.70 11.38
C LYS A 34 -5.10 -14.87 12.14
N ASP A 35 -5.02 -13.56 11.99
CA ASP A 35 -5.87 -12.60 12.72
C ASP A 35 -7.02 -12.06 11.85
N GLU A 36 -7.14 -12.52 10.59
CA GLU A 36 -8.14 -12.09 9.60
C GLU A 36 -8.14 -10.58 9.34
N LEU A 37 -6.93 -10.01 9.20
CA LEU A 37 -6.73 -8.57 9.00
C LEU A 37 -6.12 -8.24 7.64
N ILE A 38 -6.61 -7.16 7.06
CA ILE A 38 -5.92 -6.37 6.03
C ILE A 38 -5.01 -5.39 6.77
N CYS A 39 -3.75 -5.31 6.35
CA CYS A 39 -2.75 -4.41 6.90
C CYS A 39 -2.22 -3.49 5.80
N ALA A 40 -2.02 -2.22 6.13
CA ALA A 40 -1.41 -1.23 5.25
C ALA A 40 -0.33 -0.47 6.03
N ASP A 41 0.92 -0.72 5.67
CA ASP A 41 2.10 -0.07 6.24
C ASP A 41 2.45 1.16 5.41
N HIS A 42 2.44 2.32 6.07
CA HIS A 42 2.79 3.60 5.47
C HIS A 42 4.29 3.89 5.60
N TYR A 43 4.87 4.46 4.55
CA TYR A 43 6.27 4.88 4.49
C TYR A 43 6.41 6.25 3.81
N THR A 44 7.30 7.10 4.30
CA THR A 44 7.58 8.40 3.66
C THR A 44 8.43 8.23 2.39
N ASN A 45 8.41 9.24 1.51
CA ASN A 45 9.32 9.33 0.37
C ASN A 45 10.67 9.97 0.73
N ALA A 46 11.12 9.86 1.99
CA ALA A 46 12.35 10.49 2.43
C ALA A 46 13.54 9.94 1.62
N ILE A 47 14.13 10.83 0.82
CA ILE A 47 15.25 10.56 -0.08
C ILE A 47 16.28 11.68 0.16
N ASN A 48 17.56 11.32 0.27
CA ASN A 48 18.63 12.31 0.42
C ASN A 48 19.06 12.91 -0.94
N ASP A 49 19.98 13.88 -0.92
CA ASP A 49 20.51 14.55 -2.12
C ASP A 49 21.20 13.59 -3.12
N GLN A 50 21.51 12.36 -2.70
CA GLN A 50 22.10 11.32 -3.54
C GLN A 50 21.05 10.41 -4.19
N GLY A 51 19.76 10.66 -3.99
CA GLY A 51 18.67 9.83 -4.50
C GLY A 51 18.46 8.53 -3.72
N LEU A 52 19.05 8.41 -2.52
CA LEU A 52 18.91 7.23 -1.67
C LEU A 52 17.78 7.41 -0.66
N ALA A 53 16.95 6.38 -0.51
CA ALA A 53 15.95 6.36 0.54
C ALA A 53 16.62 6.47 1.92
N VAL A 54 16.10 7.36 2.75
CA VAL A 54 16.61 7.60 4.11
C VAL A 54 15.49 7.47 5.14
N ASP A 55 15.88 7.16 6.36
CA ASP A 55 15.01 7.26 7.51
C ASP A 55 14.65 8.74 7.77
N PRO A 56 13.37 9.10 7.90
CA PRO A 56 12.95 10.50 8.01
C PRO A 56 13.38 11.18 9.32
N ASP A 57 13.59 10.41 10.38
CA ASP A 57 13.94 10.94 11.71
C ASP A 57 15.47 11.09 11.88
N THR A 58 16.24 10.16 11.30
CA THR A 58 17.69 10.07 11.48
C THR A 58 18.50 10.48 10.26
N GLY A 59 17.90 10.48 9.06
CA GLY A 59 18.59 10.71 7.80
C GLY A 59 19.51 9.57 7.36
N GLU A 60 19.52 8.44 8.06
CA GLU A 60 20.34 7.28 7.72
C GLU A 60 19.85 6.60 6.43
N VAL A 61 20.77 6.20 5.55
CA VAL A 61 20.43 5.50 4.29
C VAL A 61 19.85 4.12 4.56
N ILE A 62 18.67 3.87 4.01
CA ILE A 62 18.01 2.57 3.99
C ILE A 62 18.56 1.78 2.81
N ALA A 63 19.66 1.05 3.02
CA ALA A 63 20.31 0.27 1.96
C ALA A 63 19.50 -0.99 1.59
N CYS A 64 19.49 -1.37 0.31
CA CYS A 64 18.81 -2.59 -0.17
C CYS A 64 19.63 -3.90 0.01
N LYS A 65 20.86 -3.86 0.56
CA LYS A 65 21.70 -5.06 0.71
C LYS A 65 22.46 -5.12 2.04
N GLY A 66 22.18 -6.17 2.81
CA GLY A 66 23.19 -6.94 3.53
C GLY A 66 23.35 -6.73 5.04
N ASN A 67 22.83 -5.66 5.65
CA ASN A 67 22.78 -5.48 7.12
C ASN A 67 22.04 -4.20 7.55
N SER A 68 21.28 -3.58 6.64
CA SER A 68 20.46 -2.42 6.91
C SER A 68 19.28 -2.82 7.78
N LYS A 69 18.95 -1.99 8.79
CA LYS A 69 17.75 -2.18 9.60
C LYS A 69 16.52 -2.30 8.67
N PRO A 70 15.57 -3.20 8.96
CA PRO A 70 14.33 -3.27 8.20
C PRO A 70 13.65 -1.90 8.24
N ARG A 71 13.13 -1.45 7.09
CA ARG A 71 12.38 -0.19 7.02
C ARG A 71 11.19 -0.32 7.96
N ILE A 72 11.10 0.57 8.95
CA ILE A 72 10.01 0.59 9.91
C ILE A 72 8.89 1.44 9.30
N PRO A 73 7.64 0.95 9.25
CA PRO A 73 6.52 1.77 8.80
C PRO A 73 6.34 2.95 9.76
N THR A 74 6.07 4.13 9.22
CA THR A 74 5.76 5.30 10.04
C THR A 74 4.40 5.17 10.70
N GLN A 75 3.49 4.41 10.07
CA GLN A 75 2.21 4.03 10.63
C GLN A 75 1.71 2.74 10.00
N THR A 76 1.03 1.90 10.78
CA THR A 76 0.34 0.71 10.27
C THR A 76 -1.15 0.88 10.50
N PHE A 77 -1.94 0.70 9.44
CA PHE A 77 -3.39 0.67 9.49
C PHE A 77 -3.87 -0.76 9.33
N ILE A 78 -4.92 -1.11 10.09
CA ILE A 78 -5.53 -2.43 10.02
C ILE A 78 -7.05 -2.34 9.89
N GLY A 79 -7.64 -3.35 9.28
CA GLY A 79 -9.08 -3.53 9.25
C GLY A 79 -9.47 -4.93 8.81
N ARG A 80 -10.68 -5.37 9.18
CA ARG A 80 -11.26 -6.67 8.82
C ARG A 80 -11.95 -6.63 7.46
N THR A 81 -12.29 -5.43 6.99
CA THR A 81 -12.94 -5.18 5.70
C THR A 81 -12.27 -3.99 5.02
N ALA A 82 -12.41 -3.88 3.71
CA ALA A 82 -11.94 -2.73 2.95
C ALA A 82 -12.53 -1.42 3.48
N LYS A 83 -13.81 -1.44 3.85
CA LYS A 83 -14.48 -0.29 4.46
C LYS A 83 -13.83 0.12 5.78
N GLU A 84 -13.57 -0.84 6.65
CA GLU A 84 -13.00 -0.55 7.97
C GLU A 84 -11.61 0.08 7.86
N ILE A 85 -10.73 -0.49 7.03
CA ILE A 85 -9.38 0.06 6.87
C ILE A 85 -9.42 1.44 6.19
N CYS A 86 -10.32 1.68 5.21
CA CYS A 86 -10.53 3.01 4.64
C CYS A 86 -10.96 4.04 5.72
N VAL A 87 -11.92 3.70 6.57
CA VAL A 87 -12.36 4.58 7.66
C VAL A 87 -11.20 4.85 8.63
N ASN A 88 -10.45 3.82 9.00
CA ASN A 88 -9.32 3.96 9.91
C ASN A 88 -8.20 4.82 9.32
N LEU A 89 -7.91 4.68 8.02
CA LEU A 89 -6.83 5.39 7.34
C LEU A 89 -7.21 6.83 6.96
N LEU A 90 -8.38 7.03 6.36
CA LEU A 90 -8.77 8.30 5.71
C LEU A 90 -9.69 9.19 6.56
N GLU A 91 -10.47 8.62 7.50
CA GLU A 91 -11.47 9.38 8.25
C GLU A 91 -11.09 9.59 9.71
N LYS A 92 -10.47 8.59 10.35
CA LYS A 92 -10.10 8.65 11.78
C LYS A 92 -8.70 9.22 12.04
N THR A 93 -7.84 9.26 11.02
CA THR A 93 -6.50 9.82 11.15
C THR A 93 -6.58 11.35 11.12
N GLN A 94 -6.02 12.02 12.13
CA GLN A 94 -6.07 13.50 12.22
C GLN A 94 -5.29 14.19 11.09
N SER A 95 -4.20 13.58 10.64
CA SER A 95 -3.44 14.00 9.46
C SER A 95 -3.44 12.84 8.48
N SER A 96 -4.17 12.98 7.37
CA SER A 96 -4.24 11.94 6.34
C SER A 96 -2.82 11.64 5.85
N PRO A 97 -2.34 10.39 5.92
CA PRO A 97 -1.05 9.96 5.37
C PRO A 97 -1.10 9.82 3.83
N LEU A 98 -1.98 10.59 3.19
CA LEU A 98 -2.34 10.46 1.79
C LEU A 98 -2.96 11.77 1.30
N SER A 99 -2.39 12.33 0.23
CA SER A 99 -2.77 13.62 -0.33
C SER A 99 -3.44 13.54 -1.70
N MET A 100 -3.28 12.43 -2.43
CA MET A 100 -3.70 12.27 -3.81
C MET A 100 -4.95 11.37 -3.96
N LEU A 101 -5.97 11.85 -4.68
CA LEU A 101 -7.25 11.16 -4.84
C LEU A 101 -7.17 9.88 -5.68
N ASP A 102 -6.30 9.86 -6.69
CA ASP A 102 -6.02 8.67 -7.51
C ASP A 102 -5.35 7.57 -6.68
N HIS A 103 -4.50 7.94 -5.72
CA HIS A 103 -3.94 7.01 -4.74
C HIS A 103 -5.00 6.52 -3.75
N ALA A 104 -5.90 7.38 -3.28
CA ALA A 104 -7.04 6.95 -2.44
C ALA A 104 -7.92 5.93 -3.18
N ALA A 105 -8.17 6.16 -4.48
CA ALA A 105 -8.87 5.22 -5.33
C ALA A 105 -8.10 3.90 -5.53
N TYR A 106 -6.76 3.96 -5.66
CA TYR A 106 -5.90 2.77 -5.71
C TYR A 106 -6.01 1.94 -4.42
N LEU A 107 -5.83 2.56 -3.25
CA LEU A 107 -5.94 1.89 -1.96
C LEU A 107 -7.30 1.22 -1.78
N GLY A 108 -8.40 1.91 -2.15
CA GLY A 108 -9.74 1.33 -2.10
C GLY A 108 -9.87 0.04 -2.93
N ARG A 109 -9.28 -0.02 -4.14
CA ARG A 109 -9.28 -1.23 -4.97
C ARG A 109 -8.45 -2.35 -4.33
N GLU A 110 -7.27 -2.01 -3.84
CA GLU A 110 -6.37 -2.97 -3.21
C GLU A 110 -6.97 -3.56 -1.93
N PHE A 111 -7.63 -2.75 -1.10
CA PHE A 111 -8.31 -3.24 0.09
C PHE A 111 -9.49 -4.14 -0.23
N MET A 112 -10.24 -3.85 -1.31
CA MET A 112 -11.29 -4.76 -1.79
C MET A 112 -10.71 -6.10 -2.26
N ARG A 113 -9.58 -6.11 -2.98
CA ARG A 113 -8.87 -7.32 -3.39
C ARG A 113 -8.33 -8.11 -2.19
N ALA A 114 -7.75 -7.41 -1.20
CA ALA A 114 -7.26 -8.02 0.03
C ALA A 114 -8.40 -8.63 0.87
N GLU A 115 -9.53 -7.92 1.00
CA GLU A 115 -10.73 -8.46 1.66
C GLU A 115 -11.26 -9.70 0.95
N TRP A 116 -11.29 -9.69 -0.39
CA TRP A 116 -11.69 -10.84 -1.19
C TRP A 116 -10.77 -12.04 -0.93
N ALA A 117 -9.46 -11.85 -1.02
CA ALA A 117 -8.45 -12.88 -0.77
C ALA A 117 -8.49 -13.48 0.65
N LEU A 118 -8.84 -12.68 1.67
CA LEU A 118 -9.12 -13.19 3.01
C LEU A 118 -10.36 -14.09 3.02
N LYS A 119 -11.45 -13.67 2.37
CA LYS A 119 -12.72 -14.42 2.35
C LYS A 119 -12.67 -15.71 1.54
N THR A 120 -11.94 -15.72 0.43
CA THR A 120 -11.88 -16.86 -0.49
C THR A 120 -10.70 -17.80 -0.23
N GLY A 121 -9.70 -17.33 0.53
CA GLY A 121 -8.44 -18.05 0.69
C GLY A 121 -7.47 -17.89 -0.49
N GLU A 122 -7.84 -17.12 -1.52
CA GLU A 122 -6.97 -16.82 -2.67
C GLU A 122 -5.75 -15.99 -2.28
N GLU A 123 -4.67 -16.08 -3.04
CA GLU A 123 -3.47 -15.28 -2.81
C GLU A 123 -3.74 -13.79 -3.09
N TYR A 124 -3.26 -12.93 -2.20
CA TYR A 124 -3.25 -11.48 -2.41
C TYR A 124 -1.85 -11.05 -2.84
N ILE A 125 -1.76 -10.42 -4.01
CA ILE A 125 -0.57 -9.75 -4.51
C ILE A 125 -0.99 -8.31 -4.81
N GLN A 126 -0.35 -7.37 -4.13
CA GLN A 126 -0.54 -5.95 -4.38
C GLN A 126 -0.19 -5.63 -5.84
N ASP A 127 -1.04 -4.83 -6.48
CA ASP A 127 -0.85 -4.35 -7.86
C ASP A 127 0.37 -3.41 -8.00
#